data_AF-A0A239M361-F1
#
_entry.id   AF-A0A239M361-F1
#
_cell.length_a   1.000
_cell.length_b   1.000
_cell.length_c   1.000
_cell.angle_alpha   90.00
_cell.angle_beta   90.00
_cell.angle_gamma   90.00
#
_symmetry.space_group_name_H-M   'P 1'
#
loop_
_entity.id
_entity.type
_entity.pdbx_description
1 polymer ?
#
loop_
_entity_poly.entity_id
_entity_poly.type
_entity_poly.pdbx_seq_one_letter_code
_entity_poly.pdbx_strand_id
1 'polypeptide(L)'
;MARTAAPDPHDTTPVHDAAPVNHVEEVGPLPRRGRAPEPPPAPRGSSGFHVPEAACFREVFGVAPVPEEGCEHVEVLELVVDEHDVLCFSYDVILGSFMVRWLRDDDEILSVYREGARGIRIEDGVREKYIVVHFELGGHEGSLSIRVYPDVSVSDRLMDT
;
A
#
# COMPACT_ATOMS: atom_id res chain seq x y z
N MET A 1 6.10 16.42 65.28
CA MET A 1 5.40 15.41 66.09
C MET A 1 4.04 15.96 66.51
N ALA A 2 2.95 15.35 66.04
CA ALA A 2 1.56 15.39 66.54
C ALA A 2 0.67 14.95 65.35
N ARG A 3 0.21 13.69 65.26
CA ARG A 3 -0.89 12.99 65.96
C ARG A 3 -2.03 12.70 64.97
N THR A 4 -2.08 11.42 64.59
CA THR A 4 -3.17 10.61 64.05
C THR A 4 -4.56 10.94 64.60
N ALA A 5 -5.59 10.90 63.73
CA ALA A 5 -6.90 10.32 64.03
C ALA A 5 -7.71 10.11 62.73
N ALA A 6 -7.87 8.85 62.33
CA ALA A 6 -9.02 8.39 61.55
C ALA A 6 -10.16 8.05 62.53
N PRO A 7 -11.43 8.12 62.09
CA PRO A 7 -12.48 7.29 62.66
C PRO A 7 -12.97 6.23 61.66
N ASP A 8 -13.23 5.07 62.26
CA ASP A 8 -13.50 3.75 61.72
C ASP A 8 -15.05 3.51 61.61
N PRO A 9 -15.56 2.29 61.37
CA PRO A 9 -16.69 2.02 60.49
C PRO A 9 -17.95 1.64 61.31
N HIS A 10 -18.99 1.19 60.61
CA HIS A 10 -20.29 0.70 61.10
C HIS A 10 -21.38 1.76 61.21
N ASP A 11 -22.17 1.85 60.13
CA ASP A 11 -23.61 1.77 60.30
C ASP A 11 -24.16 0.69 59.37
N THR A 12 -24.92 -0.22 59.96
CA THR A 12 -25.50 -1.43 59.38
C THR A 12 -26.97 -1.40 59.75
N THR A 13 -27.88 -1.34 58.76
CA THR A 13 -29.01 -2.27 58.57
C THR A 13 -29.91 -1.84 57.40
N PRO A 14 -30.72 -2.77 56.84
CA PRO A 14 -31.04 -2.84 55.42
C PRO A 14 -32.43 -2.33 55.08
N VAL A 15 -32.64 -1.97 53.81
CA VAL A 15 -33.98 -1.91 53.23
C VAL A 15 -34.01 -2.79 51.99
N HIS A 16 -34.94 -3.74 52.08
CA HIS A 16 -35.41 -4.67 51.07
C HIS A 16 -35.87 -3.97 49.79
N ASP A 17 -35.96 -4.78 48.74
CA ASP A 17 -36.87 -4.64 47.60
C ASP A 17 -36.35 -3.92 46.35
N ALA A 18 -35.85 -4.71 45.41
CA ALA A 18 -36.52 -4.90 44.11
C ALA A 18 -35.60 -5.73 43.21
N ALA A 19 -36.05 -6.91 42.81
CA ALA A 19 -35.39 -7.74 41.82
C ALA A 19 -35.33 -7.01 40.46
N PRO A 20 -34.16 -6.95 39.78
CA PRO A 20 -34.16 -6.65 38.36
C PRO A 20 -34.57 -7.91 37.59
N VAL A 21 -35.64 -7.73 36.82
CA VAL A 21 -36.17 -8.65 35.81
C VAL A 21 -35.03 -9.15 34.92
N ASN A 22 -34.80 -10.46 34.89
CA ASN A 22 -33.95 -11.10 33.89
C ASN A 22 -34.61 -10.92 32.52
N HIS A 23 -34.23 -9.88 31.79
CA HIS A 23 -34.45 -9.81 30.36
C HIS A 23 -33.29 -10.54 29.69
N VAL A 24 -33.58 -11.75 29.22
CA VAL A 24 -32.68 -12.50 28.34
C VAL A 24 -32.68 -11.74 27.01
N GLU A 25 -31.65 -10.94 26.74
CA GLU A 25 -31.44 -10.41 25.40
C GLU A 25 -31.15 -11.60 24.48
N GLU A 26 -32.11 -11.87 23.61
CA GLU A 26 -32.02 -12.80 22.51
C GLU A 26 -30.85 -12.36 21.61
N VAL A 27 -29.78 -13.16 21.57
CA VAL A 27 -28.65 -12.96 20.66
C VAL A 27 -29.18 -13.17 19.23
N GLY A 28 -29.57 -12.07 18.58
CA GLY A 28 -29.91 -12.05 17.17
C GLY A 28 -28.74 -12.60 16.33
N PRO A 29 -29.02 -13.28 15.20
CA PRO A 29 -27.98 -13.88 14.39
C PRO A 29 -26.99 -12.81 13.91
N LEU A 30 -25.69 -13.12 14.03
CA LEU A 30 -24.60 -12.30 13.51
C LEU A 30 -24.90 -11.85 12.07
N PRO A 31 -24.63 -10.57 11.72
CA PRO A 31 -24.77 -10.13 10.34
C PRO A 31 -23.85 -11.00 9.47
N ARG A 32 -24.43 -11.64 8.46
CA ARG A 32 -23.68 -12.38 7.45
C ARG A 32 -22.57 -11.46 6.95
N ARG A 33 -21.31 -11.90 7.07
CA ARG A 33 -20.14 -11.22 6.52
C ARG A 33 -20.53 -10.67 5.15
N GLY A 34 -20.69 -9.35 5.06
CA GLY A 34 -20.84 -8.68 3.78
C GLY A 34 -19.64 -9.12 2.94
N ARG A 35 -19.93 -9.71 1.78
CA ARG A 35 -18.93 -10.03 0.78
C ARG A 35 -18.03 -8.79 0.66
N ALA A 36 -16.71 -8.96 0.81
CA ALA A 36 -15.77 -7.88 0.52
C ALA A 36 -16.18 -7.26 -0.83
N PRO A 37 -16.14 -5.93 -0.99
CA PRO A 37 -16.45 -5.32 -2.28
C PRO A 37 -15.61 -6.03 -3.33
N GLU A 38 -16.29 -6.67 -4.28
CA GLU A 38 -15.64 -7.33 -5.39
C GLU A 38 -14.75 -6.28 -6.06
N PRO A 39 -13.45 -6.54 -6.26
CA PRO A 39 -12.60 -5.58 -6.95
C PRO A 39 -13.29 -5.25 -8.28
N PRO A 40 -13.33 -3.97 -8.69
CA PRO A 40 -13.99 -3.59 -9.92
C PRO A 40 -13.47 -4.48 -11.06
N PRO A 41 -14.34 -4.99 -11.94
CA PRO A 41 -13.88 -5.79 -13.07
C PRO A 41 -12.84 -4.97 -13.82
N ALA A 42 -11.68 -5.57 -14.09
CA ALA A 42 -10.63 -4.94 -14.87
C ALA A 42 -11.26 -4.30 -16.13
N PRO A 43 -10.94 -3.04 -16.45
CA PRO A 43 -11.52 -2.36 -17.58
C PRO A 43 -11.27 -3.20 -18.84
N ARG A 44 -12.36 -3.70 -19.44
CA ARG A 44 -12.29 -4.39 -20.72
C ARG A 44 -12.10 -3.34 -21.81
N GLY A 45 -10.90 -3.31 -22.41
CA GLY A 45 -10.68 -2.66 -23.70
C GLY A 45 -10.20 -1.20 -23.62
N SER A 46 -8.94 -1.04 -23.30
CA SER A 46 -8.05 -0.04 -23.91
C SER A 46 -6.68 -0.71 -23.97
N SER A 47 -6.18 -1.04 -25.17
CA SER A 47 -4.86 -1.67 -25.34
C SER A 47 -3.72 -0.66 -25.10
N GLY A 48 -3.85 0.17 -24.07
CA GLY A 48 -2.95 1.25 -23.74
C GLY A 48 -2.29 0.97 -22.39
N PHE A 49 -1.04 1.39 -22.28
CA PHE A 49 -0.32 1.42 -21.02
C PHE A 49 -0.97 2.46 -20.09
N HIS A 50 -1.58 2.01 -19.00
CA HIS A 50 -2.24 2.89 -18.04
C HIS A 50 -1.27 3.37 -16.96
N VAL A 51 -1.06 4.68 -16.86
CA VAL A 51 -0.19 5.30 -15.86
C VAL A 51 -1.04 6.16 -14.91
N PRO A 52 -0.86 6.06 -13.58
CA PRO A 52 -1.48 6.98 -12.63
C PRO A 52 -1.09 8.42 -12.91
N GLU A 53 -1.96 9.38 -12.58
CA GLU A 53 -1.59 10.78 -12.68
C GLU A 53 -0.39 11.11 -11.78
N ALA A 54 0.47 12.02 -12.22
CA ALA A 54 1.67 12.46 -11.48
C ALA A 54 1.36 12.94 -10.04
N ALA A 55 0.15 13.44 -9.79
CA ALA A 55 -0.32 13.81 -8.47
C ALA A 55 -0.38 12.61 -7.51
N CYS A 56 -0.76 11.42 -7.98
CA CYS A 56 -0.85 10.22 -7.16
C CYS A 56 0.53 9.77 -6.65
N PHE A 57 1.57 9.83 -7.50
CA PHE A 57 2.94 9.59 -7.07
C PHE A 57 3.39 10.59 -6.02
N ARG A 58 3.10 11.88 -6.22
CA ARG A 58 3.46 12.95 -5.29
C ARG A 58 2.78 12.79 -3.94
N GLU A 59 1.50 12.44 -3.93
CA GLU A 59 0.74 12.24 -2.70
C GLU A 59 1.29 11.07 -1.89
N VAL A 60 1.67 9.97 -2.56
CA VAL A 60 2.12 8.75 -1.87
C VAL A 60 3.61 8.80 -1.49
N PHE A 61 4.46 9.32 -2.38
CA PHE A 61 5.92 9.27 -2.24
C PHE A 61 6.58 10.64 -2.04
N GLY A 62 5.81 11.74 -2.07
CA GLY A 62 6.34 13.10 -1.94
C GLY A 62 6.95 13.69 -3.21
N VAL A 63 7.13 12.88 -4.25
CA VAL A 63 7.74 13.26 -5.53
C VAL A 63 6.87 12.80 -6.71
N ALA A 64 6.88 13.58 -7.79
CA ALA A 64 6.20 13.23 -9.03
C ALA A 64 7.22 12.78 -10.08
N PRO A 65 6.85 11.88 -11.00
CA PRO A 65 7.65 11.61 -12.18
C PRO A 65 7.87 12.89 -12.99
N VAL A 66 9.05 13.00 -13.60
CA VAL A 66 9.41 14.09 -14.50
C VAL A 66 9.89 13.53 -15.83
N PRO A 67 9.63 14.20 -16.96
CA PRO A 67 10.16 13.76 -18.25
C PRO A 67 11.69 13.67 -18.24
N GLU A 68 12.24 12.63 -18.87
CA GLU A 68 13.66 12.46 -19.07
C GLU A 68 14.19 13.52 -20.04
N GLU A 69 15.39 14.04 -19.76
CA GLU A 69 16.02 15.04 -20.62
C GLU A 69 16.26 14.46 -22.02
N GLY A 70 15.72 15.13 -23.05
CA GLY A 70 15.81 14.68 -24.43
C GLY A 70 14.81 13.59 -24.82
N CYS A 71 13.98 13.11 -23.90
CA CYS A 71 12.99 12.05 -24.13
C CYS A 71 11.66 12.34 -23.43
N GLU A 72 10.81 13.19 -24.03
CA GLU A 72 9.55 13.67 -23.41
C GLU A 72 8.50 12.58 -23.11
N HIS A 73 8.66 11.40 -23.70
CA HIS A 73 7.75 10.25 -23.51
C HIS A 73 8.27 9.25 -22.47
N VAL A 74 9.49 9.44 -21.96
CA VAL A 74 10.02 8.68 -20.85
C VAL A 74 9.88 9.54 -19.60
N GLU A 75 9.17 9.05 -18.60
CA GLU A 75 9.10 9.69 -17.29
C GLU A 75 9.98 8.96 -16.30
N VAL A 76 10.61 9.71 -15.39
CA VAL A 76 11.53 9.23 -14.38
C VAL A 76 11.06 9.68 -13.01
N LEU A 77 10.95 8.72 -12.11
CA LEU A 77 10.68 8.89 -10.69
C LEU A 77 11.92 8.46 -9.89
N GLU A 78 12.60 9.43 -9.30
CA GLU A 78 13.72 9.18 -8.39
C GLU A 78 13.24 9.27 -6.95
N LEU A 79 13.50 8.20 -6.18
CA LEU A 79 13.05 8.04 -4.80
C LEU A 79 14.27 7.81 -3.91
N VAL A 80 14.60 8.80 -3.10
CA VAL A 80 15.56 8.66 -2.00
C VAL A 80 14.81 8.05 -0.82
N VAL A 81 15.06 6.76 -0.55
CA VAL A 81 14.35 6.01 0.49
C VAL A 81 14.99 6.26 1.85
N ASP A 82 16.31 6.22 1.90
CA ASP A 82 17.13 6.66 3.02
C ASP A 82 18.47 7.24 2.53
N GLU A 83 19.46 7.40 3.42
CA GLU A 83 20.77 7.98 3.09
C GLU A 83 21.63 7.09 2.18
N HIS A 84 21.30 5.80 2.09
CA HIS A 84 22.04 4.79 1.33
C HIS A 84 21.27 4.30 0.12
N ASP A 85 19.94 4.18 0.20
CA ASP A 85 19.08 3.58 -0.83
C ASP A 85 18.39 4.62 -1.73
N VAL A 86 18.70 4.56 -3.03
CA VAL A 86 18.05 5.34 -4.10
C VAL A 86 17.40 4.41 -5.11
N LEU A 87 16.11 4.60 -5.34
CA LEU A 87 15.34 3.86 -6.33
C LEU A 87 14.96 4.78 -7.49
N CYS A 88 15.41 4.46 -8.70
CA CYS A 88 14.98 5.12 -9.93
C CYS A 88 14.00 4.21 -10.66
N PHE A 89 12.75 4.66 -10.81
CA PHE A 89 11.76 4.01 -11.66
C PHE A 89 11.49 4.88 -12.88
N SER A 90 11.73 4.38 -14.08
CA SER A 90 11.38 5.08 -15.31
C SER A 90 10.47 4.25 -16.19
N TYR A 91 9.66 4.92 -17.00
CA TYR A 91 8.74 4.26 -17.93
C TYR A 91 8.49 5.09 -19.17
N ASP A 92 8.30 4.40 -20.29
CA ASP A 92 7.94 4.97 -21.57
C ASP A 92 6.41 4.92 -21.76
N VAL A 93 5.77 6.08 -21.80
CA VAL A 93 4.31 6.18 -21.92
C VAL A 93 3.79 5.78 -23.30
N ILE A 94 4.64 5.78 -24.33
CA ILE A 94 4.29 5.42 -25.71
C ILE A 94 4.57 3.94 -25.97
N LEU A 95 5.77 3.46 -25.65
CA LEU A 95 6.20 2.09 -25.92
C LEU A 95 5.71 1.09 -24.85
N GLY A 96 5.30 1.56 -23.68
CA GLY A 96 4.90 0.69 -22.58
C GLY A 96 6.05 -0.17 -22.10
N SER A 97 7.21 0.44 -21.87
CA SER A 97 8.36 -0.20 -21.23
C SER A 97 8.65 0.47 -19.89
N PHE A 98 9.36 -0.21 -19.01
CA PHE A 98 9.84 0.35 -17.75
C PHE A 98 11.21 -0.16 -17.38
N MET A 99 11.92 0.63 -16.58
CA MET A 99 13.18 0.29 -15.96
C MET A 99 13.09 0.59 -14.46
N VAL A 100 13.57 -0.36 -13.65
CA VAL A 100 13.86 -0.14 -12.24
C VAL A 100 15.35 -0.25 -12.04
N ARG A 101 15.96 0.79 -11.46
CA ARG A 101 17.32 0.73 -10.93
C ARG A 101 17.26 1.01 -9.44
N TRP A 102 18.01 0.23 -8.68
CA TRP A 102 18.19 0.43 -7.25
C TRP A 102 19.67 0.52 -6.95
N LEU A 103 20.06 1.66 -6.40
CA LEU A 103 21.41 1.95 -5.96
C LEU A 103 21.44 1.91 -4.43
N ARG A 104 22.52 1.33 -3.90
CA ARG A 104 22.87 1.35 -2.48
C ARG A 104 24.31 1.82 -2.34
N ASP A 105 24.56 2.88 -1.58
CA ASP A 105 25.91 3.43 -1.40
C ASP A 105 26.61 3.75 -2.75
N ASP A 106 25.88 4.34 -3.70
CA ASP A 106 26.29 4.59 -5.09
C ASP A 106 26.51 3.35 -5.97
N ASP A 107 26.44 2.14 -5.42
CA ASP A 107 26.53 0.89 -6.17
C ASP A 107 25.14 0.46 -6.70
N GLU A 108 25.03 0.21 -8.02
CA GLU A 108 23.81 -0.38 -8.59
C GLU A 108 23.71 -1.86 -8.20
N ILE A 109 22.75 -2.19 -7.33
CA ILE A 109 22.54 -3.56 -6.83
C ILE A 109 21.42 -4.29 -7.58
N LEU A 110 20.58 -3.56 -8.32
CA LEU A 110 19.53 -4.13 -9.17
C LEU A 110 19.24 -3.24 -10.37
N SER A 111 19.04 -3.86 -11.53
CA SER A 111 18.55 -3.23 -12.75
C SER A 111 17.61 -4.18 -13.48
N VAL A 112 16.36 -3.77 -13.69
CA VAL A 112 15.30 -4.58 -14.33
C VAL A 112 14.61 -3.75 -15.40
N TYR A 113 14.74 -4.20 -16.65
CA TYR A 113 14.01 -3.67 -17.79
C TYR A 113 12.92 -4.64 -18.25
N ARG A 114 11.73 -4.13 -18.54
CA ARG A 114 10.65 -4.90 -19.17
C ARG A 114 9.92 -4.07 -20.20
N GLU A 115 9.42 -4.76 -21.21
CA GLU A 115 8.51 -4.24 -22.23
C GLU A 115 7.11 -4.81 -22.02
N GLY A 116 6.13 -4.29 -22.75
CA GLY A 116 4.76 -4.80 -22.70
C GLY A 116 4.02 -4.42 -21.41
N ALA A 117 4.43 -3.34 -20.75
CA ALA A 117 3.74 -2.78 -19.61
C ALA A 117 2.29 -2.43 -19.98
N ARG A 118 1.35 -2.92 -19.16
CA ARG A 118 -0.09 -2.72 -19.32
C ARG A 118 -0.63 -1.69 -18.35
N GLY A 119 -0.03 -1.60 -17.17
CA GLY A 119 -0.32 -0.49 -16.27
C GLY A 119 0.53 -0.45 -15.03
N ILE A 120 0.65 0.75 -14.50
CA ILE A 120 1.23 1.04 -13.19
C ILE A 120 0.08 1.27 -12.20
N ARG A 121 0.26 0.75 -10.99
CA ARG A 121 -0.63 1.00 -9.85
C ARG A 121 0.21 1.39 -8.64
N ILE A 122 -0.28 2.36 -7.89
CA ILE A 122 0.31 2.75 -6.62
C ILE A 122 -0.55 2.14 -5.51
N GLU A 123 0.09 1.49 -4.55
CA GLU A 123 -0.57 1.02 -3.33
C GLU A 123 -0.08 1.83 -2.15
N ASP A 124 -0.99 2.50 -1.44
CA ASP A 124 -0.71 3.24 -0.22
C ASP A 124 -1.31 2.51 0.97
N GLY A 125 -0.52 1.60 1.57
CA GLY A 125 -0.88 0.90 2.79
C GLY A 125 -0.53 1.70 4.03
N VAL A 126 -1.03 1.26 5.19
CA VAL A 126 -0.79 1.93 6.49
C VAL A 126 0.71 2.04 6.84
N ARG A 127 1.54 1.09 6.39
CA ARG A 127 2.98 1.05 6.68
C ARG A 127 3.85 0.91 5.45
N GLU A 128 3.27 0.43 4.35
CA GLU A 128 4.02 0.03 3.18
C GLU A 128 3.44 0.72 1.97
N LYS A 129 4.33 1.19 1.10
CA LYS A 129 3.97 1.90 -0.13
C LYS A 129 4.60 1.18 -1.30
N TYR A 130 3.81 0.90 -2.33
CA TYR A 130 4.25 0.10 -3.46
C TYR A 130 4.02 0.79 -4.80
N ILE A 131 4.91 0.51 -5.73
CA ILE A 131 4.69 0.65 -7.17
C ILE A 131 4.54 -0.76 -7.73
N VAL A 132 3.41 -1.04 -8.36
CA VAL A 132 3.12 -2.32 -9.00
C VAL A 132 2.95 -2.11 -10.49
N VAL A 133 3.70 -2.85 -11.29
CA VAL A 133 3.61 -2.80 -12.76
C VAL A 133 3.17 -4.17 -13.27
N HIS A 134 2.09 -4.18 -14.04
CA HIS A 134 1.65 -5.37 -14.77
C HIS A 134 2.16 -5.28 -16.21
N PHE A 135 2.70 -6.38 -16.73
CA PHE A 135 3.23 -6.46 -18.07
C PHE A 135 2.92 -7.80 -18.73
N GLU A 136 3.11 -7.90 -20.04
CA GLU A 136 2.98 -9.14 -20.80
C GLU A 136 4.27 -9.40 -21.58
N LEU A 137 4.86 -10.58 -21.39
CA LEU A 137 6.10 -10.98 -22.04
C LEU A 137 5.93 -12.34 -22.70
N GLY A 138 6.03 -12.39 -24.03
CA GLY A 138 5.95 -13.66 -24.78
C GLY A 138 4.62 -14.40 -24.61
N GLY A 139 3.52 -13.69 -24.37
CA GLY A 139 2.19 -14.28 -24.12
C GLY A 139 1.96 -14.72 -22.67
N HIS A 140 2.91 -14.45 -21.77
CA HIS A 140 2.78 -14.68 -20.33
C HIS A 140 2.49 -13.37 -19.60
N GLU A 141 1.59 -13.42 -18.63
CA GLU A 141 1.35 -12.29 -17.74
C GLU A 141 2.49 -12.19 -16.71
N GLY A 142 2.93 -10.97 -16.44
CA GLY A 142 3.98 -10.66 -15.48
C GLY A 142 3.59 -9.52 -14.54
N SER A 143 4.24 -9.50 -13.38
CA SER A 143 4.10 -8.42 -12.40
C SER A 143 5.43 -8.10 -11.76
N LEU A 144 5.76 -6.81 -11.73
CA LEU A 144 6.82 -6.27 -10.90
C LEU A 144 6.17 -5.56 -9.71
N SER A 145 6.57 -5.90 -8.50
CA SER A 145 6.18 -5.20 -7.28
C SER A 145 7.41 -4.58 -6.63
N ILE A 146 7.38 -3.26 -6.45
CA ILE A 146 8.42 -2.50 -5.77
C ILE A 146 7.84 -1.97 -4.47
N ARG A 147 8.30 -2.49 -3.33
CA ARG A 147 8.08 -1.83 -2.05
C ARG A 147 9.10 -0.70 -1.94
N VAL A 148 8.62 0.53 -1.72
CA VAL A 148 9.48 1.71 -1.55
C VAL A 148 9.73 1.97 -0.07
N TYR A 149 8.69 1.85 0.75
CA TYR A 149 8.76 2.09 2.19
C TYR A 149 8.19 0.88 2.97
N PRO A 150 8.70 0.58 4.18
CA PRO A 150 9.78 1.29 4.89
C PRO A 150 11.20 0.92 4.43
N ASP A 151 11.33 -0.15 3.66
CA ASP A 151 12.57 -0.64 3.07
C ASP A 151 12.32 -1.04 1.61
N VAL A 152 13.34 -0.89 0.78
CA VAL A 152 13.25 -1.24 -0.64
C VAL A 152 13.23 -2.75 -0.82
N SER A 153 12.24 -3.23 -1.57
CA SER A 153 12.18 -4.61 -2.05
C SER A 153 11.61 -4.65 -3.45
N VAL A 154 12.20 -5.45 -4.33
CA VAL A 154 11.73 -5.62 -5.71
C VAL A 154 11.45 -7.10 -5.95
N SER A 155 10.23 -7.44 -6.35
CA SER A 155 9.83 -8.79 -6.75
C SER A 155 9.32 -8.76 -8.18
N ASP A 156 10.05 -9.42 -9.07
CA ASP A 156 9.63 -9.66 -10.45
C ASP A 156 9.12 -11.10 -10.59
N ARG A 157 7.93 -11.26 -11.19
CA ARG A 157 7.28 -12.55 -11.38
C ARG A 157 6.69 -12.64 -12.76
N LEU A 158 6.95 -13.77 -13.41
CA LEU A 158 6.22 -14.22 -14.59
C LEU A 158 5.27 -15.34 -14.18
N MET A 159 4.05 -15.33 -14.70
CA MET A 159 3.04 -16.36 -14.45
C MET A 159 2.92 -17.26 -15.68
N ASP A 160 3.02 -18.56 -15.47
CA ASP A 160 2.71 -19.53 -16.51
C ASP A 160 1.19 -19.60 -16.72
N THR A 161 0.76 -19.46 -17.97
CA THR A 161 -0.65 -19.53 -18.39
C THR A 161 -1.13 -20.98 -18.48
#